data_AF-A0A976IU24-F1
#
_entry.id   AF-A0A976IU24-F1
#
_cell.length_a   1.000
_cell.length_b   1.000
_cell.length_c   1.000
_cell.angle_alpha   90.00
_cell.angle_beta   90.00
_cell.angle_gamma   90.00
#
_symmetry.space_group_name_H-M   'P 1'
#
loop_
_entity.id
_entity.type
_entity.pdbx_description
1 polymer ?
#
loop_
_entity_poly.entity_id
_entity_poly.type
_entity_poly.pdbx_seq_one_letter_code
_entity_poly.pdbx_strand_id
1 'polypeptide(L)'
;MSWDLICLKAHEHRQEGDETYACLYKNLSRIEKENINALQYNVRVVPLPLVAGNGDNKQLVTMEEALFKVIVDLNESKVMFDIGGADAALPSLLRGGGLGCLAISELIIWAKKHYSEFGVVSGYISPALLNYPNSETISVHCLKKLGFTVARSHKGGLQFMADRVGQLNSHVNNNKVESATPGLWFSNLMQDNLNVARQMKMQSEEISNLKEQLYQTANQKHSAAPWISGLLMGVVAGSALASVLFSL
;
A
#
# COMPACT_ATOMS: atom_id res chain seq x y z
N MET A 1 -8.32 -18.24 -12.79
CA MET A 1 -7.62 -17.05 -12.27
C MET A 1 -8.59 -15.88 -12.29
N SER A 2 -8.67 -15.09 -11.23
CA SER A 2 -9.49 -13.88 -11.15
C SER A 2 -8.70 -12.77 -10.48
N TRP A 3 -9.19 -11.53 -10.55
CA TRP A 3 -8.56 -10.39 -9.88
C TRP A 3 -9.61 -9.36 -9.46
N ASP A 4 -9.32 -8.64 -8.38
CA ASP A 4 -10.14 -7.53 -7.89
C ASP A 4 -9.29 -6.26 -7.77
N LEU A 5 -9.86 -5.11 -8.15
CA LEU A 5 -9.26 -3.81 -7.90
C LEU A 5 -9.75 -3.28 -6.55
N ILE A 6 -8.82 -2.91 -5.70
CA ILE A 6 -9.11 -2.42 -4.35
C ILE A 6 -8.59 -1.00 -4.22
N CYS A 7 -9.45 -0.12 -3.72
CA CYS A 7 -9.09 1.21 -3.26
C CYS A 7 -8.85 1.17 -1.75
N LEU A 8 -7.74 1.74 -1.33
CA LEU A 8 -7.39 2.03 0.04
C LEU A 8 -7.59 3.52 0.28
N LYS A 9 -8.55 3.83 1.15
CA LYS A 9 -8.79 5.22 1.57
C LYS A 9 -7.58 5.77 2.34
N ALA A 10 -7.39 7.07 2.18
CA ALA A 10 -6.43 7.84 2.97
C ALA A 10 -6.62 7.56 4.47
N HIS A 11 -5.51 7.46 5.21
CA HIS A 11 -5.57 7.49 6.66
C HIS A 11 -6.16 8.84 7.11
N GLU A 12 -6.78 8.92 8.29
CA GLU A 12 -7.32 10.17 8.87
C GLU A 12 -6.30 11.35 8.98
N HIS A 13 -5.03 11.09 8.70
CA HIS A 13 -3.94 12.08 8.71
C HIS A 13 -3.38 12.39 7.30
N ARG A 14 -3.96 11.84 6.24
CA ARG A 14 -3.65 12.16 4.85
C ARG A 14 -4.77 13.00 4.25
N GLN A 15 -4.43 13.83 3.26
CA GLN A 15 -5.42 14.66 2.59
C GLN A 15 -6.36 13.78 1.76
N GLU A 16 -7.61 14.22 1.63
CA GLU A 16 -8.59 13.63 0.72
C GLU A 16 -8.01 13.69 -0.71
N GLY A 17 -8.00 12.58 -1.45
CA GLY A 17 -7.28 12.46 -2.73
C GLY A 17 -5.98 11.65 -2.71
N ASP A 18 -5.47 11.25 -1.54
CA ASP A 18 -4.32 10.34 -1.41
C ASP A 18 -4.74 8.85 -1.44
N GLU A 19 -5.79 8.49 -2.19
CA GLU A 19 -6.21 7.09 -2.29
C GLU A 19 -5.14 6.24 -2.97
N THR A 20 -5.01 5.00 -2.48
CA THR A 20 -4.06 4.05 -3.04
C THR A 20 -4.75 2.84 -3.60
N TYR A 21 -4.26 2.30 -4.72
CA TYR A 21 -4.93 1.19 -5.40
C TYR A 21 -4.05 -0.06 -5.36
N ALA A 22 -4.68 -1.23 -5.24
CA ALA A 22 -4.00 -2.51 -5.31
C ALA A 22 -4.86 -3.53 -6.08
N CYS A 23 -4.21 -4.40 -6.83
CA CYS A 23 -4.85 -5.55 -7.45
C CYS A 23 -4.67 -6.79 -6.56
N LEU A 24 -5.77 -7.49 -6.28
CA LEU A 24 -5.75 -8.79 -5.61
C LEU A 24 -5.93 -9.88 -6.66
N TYR A 25 -4.85 -10.55 -7.04
CA TYR A 25 -4.89 -11.68 -7.97
C TYR A 25 -5.13 -12.99 -7.22
N LYS A 26 -6.12 -13.75 -7.68
CA LYS A 26 -6.59 -15.00 -7.07
C LYS A 26 -6.34 -16.16 -8.02
N ASN A 27 -5.65 -17.19 -7.55
CA ASN A 27 -5.36 -18.38 -8.34
C ASN A 27 -5.54 -19.66 -7.53
N LEU A 28 -6.12 -20.69 -8.15
CA LEU A 28 -6.21 -22.03 -7.61
C LEU A 28 -5.34 -22.96 -8.45
N SER A 29 -4.46 -23.69 -7.78
CA SER A 29 -3.55 -24.66 -8.39
C SER A 29 -3.71 -26.00 -7.70
N ARG A 30 -3.66 -27.08 -8.48
CA ARG A 30 -3.58 -28.44 -7.95
C ARG A 30 -2.12 -28.88 -7.90
N ILE A 31 -1.71 -29.46 -6.78
CA ILE A 31 -0.38 -30.01 -6.58
C ILE A 31 -0.54 -31.53 -6.61
N GLU A 32 -0.16 -32.13 -7.74
CA GLU A 32 -0.08 -33.57 -7.93
C GLU A 32 1.40 -33.96 -8.00
N LYS A 33 1.88 -34.64 -6.96
CA LYS A 33 3.15 -35.38 -6.97
C LYS A 33 2.86 -36.77 -6.43
N GLU A 34 3.76 -37.73 -6.63
CA GLU A 34 3.61 -39.08 -6.05
C GLU A 34 3.27 -38.98 -4.55
N ASN A 35 2.12 -39.54 -4.16
CA ASN A 35 1.54 -39.52 -2.81
C ASN A 35 1.11 -38.15 -2.25
N ILE A 36 1.09 -37.08 -3.05
CA ILE A 36 0.61 -35.75 -2.64
C ILE A 36 -0.63 -35.38 -3.45
N ASN A 37 -1.77 -35.27 -2.77
CA ASN A 37 -3.01 -34.74 -3.34
C ASN A 37 -3.40 -33.47 -2.58
N ALA A 38 -2.93 -32.32 -3.07
CA ALA A 38 -3.15 -31.05 -2.42
C ALA A 38 -3.69 -29.98 -3.38
N LEU A 39 -4.42 -29.02 -2.81
CA LEU A 39 -4.87 -27.83 -3.50
C LEU A 39 -4.23 -26.62 -2.86
N GLN A 40 -3.75 -25.70 -3.67
CA GLN A 40 -3.17 -24.44 -3.21
C GLN A 40 -3.96 -23.28 -3.83
N TYR A 41 -4.60 -22.50 -2.96
CA TYR A 41 -5.25 -21.26 -3.33
C TYR A 41 -4.40 -20.07 -2.87
N ASN A 42 -4.11 -19.19 -3.82
CA ASN A 42 -3.18 -18.07 -3.67
C ASN A 42 -3.92 -16.75 -3.86
N VAL A 43 -3.61 -15.78 -3.00
CA VAL A 43 -4.03 -14.39 -3.11
C VAL A 43 -2.77 -13.53 -3.13
N ARG A 44 -2.44 -12.97 -4.30
CA ARG A 44 -1.32 -12.05 -4.48
C ARG A 44 -1.83 -10.62 -4.45
N VAL A 45 -1.32 -9.82 -3.53
CA VAL A 45 -1.58 -8.39 -3.43
C VAL A 45 -0.49 -7.66 -4.21
N VAL A 46 -0.88 -6.93 -5.25
CA VAL A 46 0.00 -6.14 -6.10
C VAL A 46 -0.42 -4.68 -5.97
N PRO A 47 0.28 -3.88 -5.15
CA PRO A 47 0.04 -2.45 -5.09
C PRO A 47 0.28 -1.81 -6.45
N LEU A 48 -0.63 -0.95 -6.88
CA LEU A 48 -0.42 -0.16 -8.08
C LEU A 48 0.49 1.02 -7.74
N PRO A 49 1.46 1.34 -8.61
CA PRO A 49 2.34 2.48 -8.39
C PRO A 49 1.51 3.76 -8.25
N LEU A 50 1.81 4.51 -7.20
CA LEU A 50 1.15 5.79 -6.91
C LEU A 50 2.07 6.93 -7.28
N VAL A 51 1.50 8.04 -7.72
CA VAL A 51 2.19 9.32 -7.77
C VAL A 51 1.83 10.06 -6.48
N ALA A 52 2.65 9.90 -5.44
CA ALA A 52 2.46 10.68 -4.21
C ALA A 52 3.20 12.02 -4.36
N GLY A 53 2.51 13.14 -4.15
CA GLY A 53 3.14 14.46 -4.11
C GLY A 53 2.20 15.65 -4.31
N ASN A 54 2.32 16.66 -3.45
CA ASN A 54 1.74 17.98 -3.67
C ASN A 54 2.71 18.82 -4.52
N GLY A 55 2.43 18.97 -5.81
CA GLY A 55 3.24 19.81 -6.71
C GLY A 55 4.60 19.21 -7.09
N ASP A 56 5.69 19.79 -6.56
CA ASP A 56 7.04 19.68 -7.11
C ASP A 56 7.80 18.36 -6.79
N ASN A 57 7.39 17.62 -5.76
CA ASN A 57 8.00 16.33 -5.40
C ASN A 57 7.01 15.19 -5.60
N LYS A 58 6.94 14.70 -6.84
CA LYS A 58 6.22 13.48 -7.18
C LYS A 58 7.14 12.28 -7.03
N GLN A 59 6.83 11.38 -6.10
CA GLN A 59 7.54 10.10 -5.98
C GLN A 59 6.61 8.95 -6.35
N LEU A 60 7.14 8.07 -7.19
CA LEU A 60 6.60 6.74 -7.40
C LEU A 60 6.83 5.94 -6.12
N VAL A 61 5.78 5.74 -5.34
CA VAL A 61 5.84 4.87 -4.15
C VAL A 61 5.49 3.46 -4.61
N THR A 62 6.50 2.60 -4.72
CA THR A 62 6.31 1.16 -4.91
C THR A 62 6.13 0.52 -3.54
N MET A 63 4.95 -0.01 -3.26
CA MET A 63 4.77 -0.95 -2.15
C MET A 63 5.11 -2.36 -2.63
N GLU A 64 5.76 -3.14 -1.78
CA GLU A 64 6.14 -4.52 -2.08
C GLU A 64 4.91 -5.40 -2.30
N GLU A 65 5.01 -6.31 -3.27
CA GLU A 65 3.99 -7.33 -3.48
C GLU A 65 3.97 -8.31 -2.32
N ALA A 66 2.79 -8.81 -1.98
CA ALA A 66 2.63 -9.82 -0.94
C ALA A 66 1.85 -11.03 -1.47
N LEU A 67 2.27 -12.22 -1.06
CA LEU A 67 1.64 -13.48 -1.46
C LEU A 67 1.14 -14.22 -0.23
N PHE A 68 -0.17 -14.40 -0.16
CA PHE A 68 -0.84 -15.19 0.86
C PHE A 68 -1.32 -16.49 0.24
N LYS A 69 -1.19 -17.60 0.96
CA LYS A 69 -1.60 -18.91 0.44
C LYS A 69 -2.36 -19.70 1.48
N VAL A 70 -3.26 -20.54 0.99
CA VAL A 70 -3.84 -21.63 1.76
C VAL A 70 -3.61 -22.93 1.00
N ILE A 71 -3.07 -23.92 1.70
CA ILE A 71 -2.77 -25.25 1.17
C ILE A 71 -3.69 -26.24 1.87
N VAL A 72 -4.45 -26.98 1.09
CA VAL A 72 -5.37 -28.01 1.54
C VAL A 72 -4.77 -29.35 1.20
N ASP A 73 -4.45 -30.14 2.21
CA ASP A 73 -4.08 -31.54 2.06
C ASP A 73 -5.36 -32.39 2.10
N LEU A 74 -5.69 -32.99 0.95
CA LEU A 74 -6.90 -33.80 0.80
C LEU A 74 -6.75 -35.19 1.39
N ASN A 75 -5.51 -35.67 1.58
CA ASN A 75 -5.24 -36.97 2.19
C ASN A 75 -5.40 -36.90 3.71
N GLU A 76 -4.86 -35.84 4.33
CA GLU A 76 -4.90 -35.66 5.78
C GLU A 76 -6.13 -34.89 6.29
N SER A 77 -6.97 -34.36 5.40
CA SER A 77 -8.08 -33.46 5.73
C SER A 77 -7.63 -32.25 6.57
N LYS A 78 -6.51 -31.65 6.15
CA LYS A 78 -5.86 -30.53 6.85
C LYS A 78 -5.70 -29.33 5.95
N VAL A 79 -5.71 -28.15 6.56
CA VAL A 79 -5.53 -26.86 5.89
C VAL A 79 -4.42 -26.08 6.58
N MET A 80 -3.44 -25.62 5.81
CA MET A 80 -2.36 -24.75 6.27
C MET A 80 -2.53 -23.36 5.65
N PHE A 81 -2.57 -22.34 6.50
CA PHE A 81 -2.53 -20.95 6.06
C PHE A 81 -1.09 -20.45 6.11
N ASP A 82 -0.50 -20.20 4.93
CA ASP A 82 0.80 -19.57 4.78
C ASP A 82 0.59 -18.05 4.66
N ILE A 83 0.53 -17.39 5.83
CA ILE A 83 0.37 -15.94 5.99
C ILE A 83 1.74 -15.26 6.13
N GLY A 84 2.75 -16.00 6.58
CA GLY A 84 4.13 -15.53 6.73
C GLY A 84 4.89 -15.41 5.40
N GLY A 85 4.33 -15.91 4.29
CA GLY A 85 4.86 -15.68 2.94
C GLY A 85 4.65 -14.26 2.40
N ALA A 86 3.90 -13.41 3.09
CA ALA A 86 3.96 -11.97 2.87
C ALA A 86 5.29 -11.45 3.40
N ASP A 87 6.04 -10.75 2.55
CA ASP A 87 7.38 -10.22 2.80
C ASP A 87 7.44 -9.30 4.05
N ALA A 88 8.55 -8.59 4.26
CA ALA A 88 8.76 -7.63 5.35
C ALA A 88 7.59 -6.63 5.57
N ALA A 89 6.71 -6.45 4.57
CA ALA A 89 5.50 -5.63 4.64
C ALA A 89 4.32 -6.21 5.45
N LEU A 90 4.36 -7.47 5.93
CA LEU A 90 3.22 -8.13 6.59
C LEU A 90 2.55 -7.29 7.71
N PRO A 91 3.28 -6.72 8.70
CA PRO A 91 2.64 -5.94 9.76
C PRO A 91 1.91 -4.69 9.25
N SER A 92 2.44 -4.06 8.20
CA SER A 92 1.82 -2.89 7.56
C SER A 92 0.53 -3.27 6.86
N LEU A 93 0.50 -4.43 6.19
CA LEU A 93 -0.68 -4.95 5.50
C LEU A 93 -1.80 -5.37 6.47
N LEU A 94 -1.46 -5.83 7.67
CA LEU A 94 -2.42 -6.23 8.71
C LEU A 94 -2.95 -5.06 9.55
N ARG A 95 -2.30 -3.89 9.50
CA ARG A 95 -2.64 -2.76 10.36
C ARG A 95 -4.07 -2.28 10.13
N GLY A 96 -4.87 -2.30 11.21
CA GLY A 96 -6.21 -1.69 11.22
C GLY A 96 -7.24 -2.33 10.27
N GLY A 97 -7.04 -3.60 9.86
CA GLY A 97 -7.94 -4.29 8.94
C GLY A 97 -7.74 -3.95 7.47
N GLY A 98 -6.49 -3.62 7.07
CA GLY A 98 -6.10 -3.26 5.71
C GLY A 98 -6.00 -4.43 4.73
N LEU A 99 -5.21 -4.26 3.65
CA LEU A 99 -5.11 -5.21 2.54
C LEU A 99 -4.74 -6.64 2.95
N GLY A 100 -3.88 -6.81 3.95
CA GLY A 100 -3.49 -8.14 4.42
C GLY A 100 -4.65 -8.88 5.09
N CYS A 101 -5.46 -8.19 5.89
CA CYS A 101 -6.63 -8.81 6.50
C CYS A 101 -7.70 -9.13 5.43
N LEU A 102 -7.83 -8.32 4.35
CA LEU A 102 -8.64 -8.67 3.17
C LEU A 102 -8.12 -9.92 2.46
N ALA A 103 -6.83 -9.98 2.15
CA ALA A 103 -6.23 -11.13 1.46
C ALA A 103 -6.39 -12.43 2.26
N ILE A 104 -6.18 -12.40 3.58
CA ILE A 104 -6.39 -13.57 4.45
C ILE A 104 -7.88 -13.93 4.52
N SER A 105 -8.77 -12.93 4.56
CA SER A 105 -10.22 -13.17 4.55
C SER A 105 -10.67 -13.91 3.29
N GLU A 106 -10.10 -13.59 2.12
CA GLU A 106 -10.36 -14.32 0.87
C GLU A 106 -9.94 -15.80 0.97
N LEU A 107 -8.77 -16.07 1.55
CA LEU A 107 -8.33 -17.45 1.81
C LEU A 107 -9.30 -18.19 2.73
N ILE A 108 -9.73 -17.53 3.82
CA ILE A 108 -10.67 -18.11 4.80
C ILE A 108 -12.03 -18.36 4.16
N ILE A 109 -12.56 -17.42 3.38
CA ILE A 109 -13.86 -17.55 2.70
C ILE A 109 -13.82 -18.75 1.75
N TRP A 110 -12.78 -18.87 0.94
CA TRP A 110 -12.60 -20.00 0.04
C TRP A 110 -12.49 -21.32 0.81
N ALA A 111 -11.62 -21.38 1.83
CA ALA A 111 -11.42 -22.60 2.62
C ALA A 111 -12.69 -23.01 3.37
N LYS A 112 -13.42 -22.07 3.97
CA LYS A 112 -14.69 -22.34 4.67
C LYS A 112 -15.76 -22.88 3.74
N LYS A 113 -15.85 -22.35 2.51
CA LYS A 113 -16.85 -22.78 1.53
C LYS A 113 -16.67 -24.24 1.11
N HIS A 114 -15.43 -24.72 1.07
CA HIS A 114 -15.11 -26.04 0.49
C HIS A 114 -14.65 -27.08 1.51
N TYR A 115 -14.09 -26.65 2.65
CA TYR A 115 -13.35 -27.50 3.59
C TYR A 115 -13.60 -27.09 5.06
N SER A 116 -14.83 -26.70 5.42
CA SER A 116 -15.16 -26.22 6.78
C SER A 116 -14.76 -27.18 7.91
N GLU A 117 -14.87 -28.49 7.67
CA GLU A 117 -14.58 -29.53 8.65
C GLU A 117 -13.10 -29.89 8.75
N PHE A 118 -12.25 -29.40 7.85
CA PHE A 118 -10.84 -29.75 7.84
C PHE A 118 -10.12 -29.12 9.04
N GLY A 119 -9.13 -29.84 9.56
CA GLY A 119 -8.29 -29.37 10.66
C GLY A 119 -7.35 -28.27 10.20
N VAL A 120 -7.10 -27.24 11.02
CA VAL A 120 -6.13 -26.20 10.67
C VAL A 120 -4.77 -26.54 11.26
N VAL A 121 -3.76 -26.66 10.39
CA VAL A 121 -2.37 -26.82 10.81
C VAL A 121 -1.87 -25.51 11.39
N SER A 122 -1.10 -25.60 12.48
CA SER A 122 -0.50 -24.41 13.08
C SER A 122 0.40 -23.68 12.08
N GLY A 123 0.11 -22.41 11.87
CA GLY A 123 0.93 -21.50 11.08
C GLY A 123 1.94 -20.74 11.94
N TYR A 124 2.93 -20.15 11.29
CA TYR A 124 4.05 -19.47 11.92
C TYR A 124 4.36 -18.15 11.22
N ILE A 125 4.63 -17.10 12.01
CA ILE A 125 5.16 -15.82 11.55
C ILE A 125 6.54 -15.64 12.17
N SER A 126 7.56 -15.52 11.31
CA SER A 126 8.94 -15.34 11.71
C SER A 126 9.13 -14.04 12.51
N PRO A 127 10.00 -14.03 13.54
CA PRO A 127 10.35 -12.80 14.24
C PRO A 127 10.99 -11.76 13.31
N ALA A 128 11.62 -12.19 12.20
CA ALA A 128 12.18 -11.28 11.20
C ALA A 128 11.10 -10.39 10.56
N LEU A 129 9.88 -10.89 10.41
CA LEU A 129 8.73 -10.15 9.88
C LEU A 129 8.05 -9.28 10.95
N LEU A 130 8.48 -9.39 12.21
CA LEU A 130 7.93 -8.68 13.36
C LEU A 130 8.92 -7.66 13.95
N ASN A 131 9.91 -7.23 13.16
CA ASN A 131 10.98 -6.34 13.61
C ASN A 131 10.62 -4.84 13.72
N TYR A 132 9.37 -4.45 13.44
CA TYR A 132 8.89 -3.06 13.54
C TYR A 132 8.10 -2.78 14.83
N PRO A 133 8.03 -1.51 15.31
CA PRO A 133 7.25 -1.14 16.48
C PRO A 133 5.78 -1.57 16.36
N ASN A 134 5.26 -2.21 17.43
CA ASN A 134 3.88 -2.72 17.53
C ASN A 134 3.49 -3.82 16.52
N SER A 135 4.43 -4.37 15.75
CA SER A 135 4.18 -5.42 14.75
C SER A 135 3.52 -6.67 15.34
N GLU A 136 4.00 -7.13 16.50
CA GLU A 136 3.49 -8.29 17.22
C GLU A 136 2.06 -8.03 17.66
N THR A 137 1.81 -6.89 18.32
CA THR A 137 0.47 -6.48 18.77
C THR A 137 -0.52 -6.38 17.62
N ILE A 138 -0.14 -5.76 16.51
CA ILE A 138 -0.97 -5.63 15.31
C ILE A 138 -1.30 -7.00 14.72
N SER A 139 -0.29 -7.86 14.55
CA SER A 139 -0.43 -9.20 13.98
C SER A 139 -1.32 -10.08 14.86
N VAL A 140 -1.07 -10.10 16.18
CA VAL A 140 -1.90 -10.83 17.15
C VAL A 140 -3.34 -10.35 17.09
N HIS A 141 -3.58 -9.04 17.04
CA HIS A 141 -4.92 -8.48 17.00
C HIS A 141 -5.67 -8.84 15.69
N CYS A 142 -5.05 -8.72 14.50
CA CYS A 142 -5.71 -9.13 13.25
C CYS A 142 -5.97 -10.65 13.23
N LEU A 143 -4.98 -11.48 13.60
CA LEU A 143 -5.15 -12.94 13.63
C LEU A 143 -6.27 -13.39 14.59
N LYS A 144 -6.37 -12.78 15.77
CA LYS A 144 -7.47 -13.05 16.70
C LYS A 144 -8.84 -12.66 16.12
N LYS A 145 -8.94 -11.52 15.42
CA LYS A 145 -10.17 -11.13 14.73
C LYS A 145 -10.58 -12.11 13.63
N LEU A 146 -9.61 -12.73 12.98
CA LEU A 146 -9.81 -13.79 11.99
C LEU A 146 -10.14 -15.16 12.61
N GLY A 147 -10.22 -15.25 13.94
CA GLY A 147 -10.59 -16.48 14.66
C GLY A 147 -9.43 -17.42 14.99
N PHE A 148 -8.18 -17.00 14.78
CA PHE A 148 -7.03 -17.80 15.20
C PHE A 148 -6.71 -17.62 16.69
N THR A 149 -6.38 -18.73 17.35
CA THR A 149 -5.64 -18.71 18.62
C THR A 149 -4.19 -18.38 18.32
N VAL A 150 -3.62 -17.39 19.01
CA VAL A 150 -2.25 -16.89 18.76
C VAL A 150 -1.43 -16.97 20.03
N ALA A 151 -0.24 -17.55 19.93
CA ALA A 151 0.75 -17.67 20.99
C ALA A 151 2.14 -17.27 20.48
N ARG A 152 3.09 -17.05 21.40
CA ARG A 152 4.50 -16.93 21.03
C ARG A 152 5.06 -18.30 20.66
N SER A 153 5.81 -18.35 19.57
CA SER A 153 6.48 -19.58 19.14
C SER A 153 7.73 -19.84 19.97
N HIS A 154 8.04 -21.11 20.24
CA HIS A 154 9.31 -21.53 20.86
C HIS A 154 10.54 -21.14 20.04
N LYS A 155 10.38 -20.92 18.73
CA LYS A 155 11.45 -20.47 17.81
C LYS A 155 11.56 -18.94 17.72
N GLY A 156 10.84 -18.20 18.57
CA GLY A 156 10.64 -16.76 18.44
C GLY A 156 9.54 -16.43 17.42
N GLY A 157 8.96 -15.23 17.49
CA GLY A 157 7.84 -14.83 16.62
C GLY A 157 6.48 -15.35 17.09
N LEU A 158 5.52 -15.49 16.17
CA LEU A 158 4.14 -15.87 16.47
C LEU A 158 3.79 -17.24 15.89
N GLN A 159 3.04 -18.00 16.67
CA GLN A 159 2.38 -19.22 16.25
C GLN A 159 0.87 -18.99 16.29
N PHE A 160 0.17 -19.39 15.24
CA PHE A 160 -1.29 -19.27 15.18
C PHE A 160 -1.92 -20.60 14.76
N MET A 161 -3.13 -20.87 15.27
CA MET A 161 -3.82 -22.14 15.08
C MET A 161 -5.33 -22.00 15.23
N ALA A 162 -6.07 -22.96 14.69
CA ALA A 162 -7.49 -23.15 14.92
C ALA A 162 -7.78 -24.66 14.87
N ASP A 163 -8.89 -25.13 15.46
CA ASP A 163 -9.18 -26.56 15.42
C ASP A 163 -9.74 -26.95 14.05
N ARG A 164 -10.62 -26.09 13.50
CA ARG A 164 -11.27 -26.30 12.21
C ARG A 164 -11.39 -25.01 11.42
N VAL A 165 -11.39 -25.14 10.10
CA VAL A 165 -11.59 -24.00 9.18
C VAL A 165 -12.92 -23.29 9.45
N GLY A 166 -13.98 -24.03 9.80
CA GLY A 166 -15.31 -23.49 10.07
C GLY A 166 -15.37 -22.44 11.19
N GLN A 167 -14.41 -22.46 12.12
CA GLN A 167 -14.30 -21.53 13.26
C GLN A 167 -13.69 -20.18 12.87
N LEU A 168 -13.01 -20.11 11.72
CA LEU A 168 -12.34 -18.88 11.27
C LEU A 168 -13.36 -17.82 10.80
N ASN A 169 -12.98 -16.56 10.88
CA ASN A 169 -13.80 -15.42 10.49
C ASN A 169 -13.12 -14.61 9.38
N SER A 170 -13.91 -13.97 8.54
CA SER A 170 -13.43 -12.90 7.65
C SER A 170 -13.41 -11.57 8.40
N HIS A 171 -12.35 -10.79 8.24
CA HIS A 171 -12.24 -9.46 8.83
C HIS A 171 -11.59 -8.47 7.85
N VAL A 172 -12.34 -7.42 7.51
CA VAL A 172 -11.88 -6.28 6.71
C VAL A 172 -12.41 -5.00 7.34
N ASN A 173 -11.62 -3.94 7.30
CA ASN A 173 -12.08 -2.61 7.66
C ASN A 173 -12.62 -1.90 6.41
N ASN A 174 -13.95 -1.93 6.25
CA ASN A 174 -14.63 -1.32 5.10
C ASN A 174 -14.52 0.22 5.06
N ASN A 175 -14.14 0.86 6.17
CA ASN A 175 -13.84 2.30 6.15
C ASN A 175 -12.47 2.61 5.54
N LYS A 176 -11.61 1.59 5.38
CA LYS A 176 -10.26 1.73 4.82
C LYS A 176 -10.10 1.05 3.47
N VAL A 177 -10.85 -0.02 3.23
CA VAL A 177 -10.69 -0.89 2.07
C VAL A 177 -12.02 -0.98 1.34
N GLU A 178 -12.03 -0.61 0.07
CA GLU A 178 -13.22 -0.63 -0.78
C GLU A 178 -12.92 -1.27 -2.13
N SER A 179 -13.88 -2.00 -2.68
CA SER A 179 -13.79 -2.48 -4.06
C SER A 179 -13.91 -1.30 -5.03
N ALA A 180 -12.98 -1.22 -5.97
CA ALA A 180 -12.99 -0.22 -7.04
C ALA A 180 -13.28 -0.90 -8.39
N THR A 181 -13.75 -0.10 -9.35
CA THR A 181 -13.88 -0.55 -10.74
C THR A 181 -12.76 0.06 -11.59
N PRO A 182 -12.32 -0.62 -12.68
CA PRO A 182 -11.32 -0.05 -13.57
C PRO A 182 -11.74 1.30 -14.15
N GLY A 183 -13.03 1.49 -14.42
CA GLY A 183 -13.57 2.77 -14.91
C GLY A 183 -13.46 3.90 -13.90
N LEU A 184 -13.75 3.63 -12.62
CA LEU A 184 -13.59 4.62 -11.54
C LEU A 184 -12.11 4.98 -11.36
N TRP A 185 -11.23 3.97 -11.30
CA TRP A 185 -9.79 4.19 -11.18
C TRP A 185 -9.21 4.98 -12.35
N PHE A 186 -9.58 4.65 -13.58
CA PHE A 186 -9.14 5.38 -14.76
C PHE A 186 -9.64 6.82 -14.77
N SER A 187 -10.90 7.05 -14.33
CA SER A 187 -11.46 8.40 -14.20
C SER A 187 -10.70 9.23 -13.18
N ASN A 188 -10.35 8.64 -12.03
CA ASN A 188 -9.56 9.29 -11.00
C ASN A 188 -8.15 9.62 -11.50
N LEU A 189 -7.46 8.66 -12.13
CA LEU A 189 -6.15 8.91 -12.77
C LEU A 189 -6.21 10.02 -13.82
N MET A 190 -7.27 10.09 -14.62
CA MET A 190 -7.44 11.14 -15.62
C MET A 190 -7.70 12.49 -14.97
N GLN A 191 -8.48 12.55 -13.88
CA GLN A 191 -8.65 13.78 -13.11
C GLN A 191 -7.34 14.24 -12.48
N ASP A 192 -6.56 13.34 -11.91
CA ASP A 192 -5.23 13.65 -11.36
C ASP A 192 -4.30 14.19 -12.44
N ASN A 193 -4.24 13.53 -13.60
CA ASN A 193 -3.46 14.01 -14.75
C ASN A 193 -3.93 15.38 -15.26
N LEU A 194 -5.24 15.62 -15.29
CA LEU A 194 -5.80 16.92 -15.69
C LEU A 194 -5.49 18.02 -14.66
N ASN A 195 -5.54 17.71 -13.38
CA ASN A 195 -5.18 18.62 -12.30
C ASN A 195 -3.67 18.95 -12.35
N VAL A 196 -2.84 17.96 -12.66
CA VAL A 196 -1.41 18.14 -12.93
C VAL A 196 -1.19 19.04 -14.14
N ALA A 197 -1.88 18.79 -15.26
CA ALA A 197 -1.75 19.61 -16.46
C ALA A 197 -2.18 21.07 -16.19
N ARG A 198 -3.22 21.28 -15.38
CA ARG A 198 -3.65 22.62 -14.92
C ARG A 198 -2.62 23.28 -14.03
N GLN A 199 -2.03 22.57 -13.06
CA GLN A 199 -0.97 23.10 -12.21
C GLN A 199 0.26 23.51 -13.02
N MET A 200 0.72 22.67 -13.95
CA MET A 200 1.84 23.00 -14.84
C MET A 200 1.54 24.22 -15.71
N LYS A 201 0.30 24.36 -16.18
CA LYS A 201 -0.11 25.54 -16.93
C LYS A 201 -0.08 26.81 -16.07
N MET A 202 -0.59 26.77 -14.84
CA MET A 202 -0.52 27.91 -13.91
C MET A 202 0.92 28.28 -13.57
N GLN A 203 1.79 27.30 -13.27
CA GLN A 203 3.22 27.55 -13.05
C GLN A 203 3.89 28.16 -14.29
N SER A 204 3.55 27.69 -15.49
CA SER A 204 4.07 28.26 -16.75
C SER A 204 3.60 29.71 -16.96
N GLU A 205 2.35 30.02 -16.62
CA GLU A 205 1.79 31.38 -16.70
C GLU A 205 2.42 32.30 -15.65
N GLU A 206 2.63 31.84 -14.43
CA GLU A 206 3.36 32.57 -13.38
C GLU A 206 4.81 32.85 -13.77
N ILE A 207 5.52 31.86 -14.34
CA ILE A 207 6.88 32.05 -14.86
C ILE A 207 6.89 33.06 -16.00
N SER A 208 5.90 33.02 -16.91
CA SER A 208 5.78 33.99 -17.99
C SER A 208 5.52 35.41 -17.46
N ASN A 209 4.62 35.55 -16.48
CA ASN A 209 4.33 36.83 -15.83
C ASN A 209 5.54 37.37 -15.06
N LEU A 210 6.27 36.52 -14.34
CA LEU A 210 7.51 36.90 -13.66
C LEU A 210 8.58 37.35 -14.66
N LYS A 211 8.69 36.64 -15.80
CA LYS A 211 9.59 37.02 -16.89
C LYS A 211 9.21 38.38 -17.48
N GLU A 212 7.92 38.62 -17.74
CA GLU A 212 7.42 39.92 -18.21
C GLU A 212 7.65 41.05 -17.20
N GLN A 213 7.40 40.81 -15.92
CA GLN A 213 7.72 41.76 -14.85
C GLN A 213 9.21 42.06 -14.78
N LEU A 214 10.08 41.05 -14.92
CA LEU A 214 11.53 41.26 -14.98
C LEU A 214 11.95 42.08 -16.20
N TYR A 215 11.37 41.84 -17.38
CA TYR A 215 11.65 42.65 -18.57
C TYR A 215 11.12 44.09 -18.44
N GLN A 216 9.94 44.28 -17.87
CA GLN A 216 9.40 45.62 -17.61
C GLN A 216 10.24 46.38 -16.59
N THR A 217 10.71 45.70 -15.53
CA THR A 217 11.59 46.29 -14.51
C THR A 217 12.98 46.59 -15.09
N ALA A 218 13.50 45.74 -15.97
CA ALA A 218 14.76 45.97 -16.70
C ALA A 218 14.65 47.15 -17.67
N ASN A 219 13.53 47.28 -18.39
CA ASN A 219 13.27 48.41 -19.28
C ASN A 219 12.98 49.72 -18.52
N GLN A 220 12.36 49.66 -17.34
CA GLN A 220 12.21 50.84 -16.45
C GLN A 220 13.54 51.28 -15.83
N LYS A 221 14.51 50.36 -15.64
CA LYS A 221 15.87 50.71 -15.19
C LYS A 221 16.71 51.45 -16.23
N HIS A 222 16.27 51.57 -17.49
CA HIS A 222 16.91 52.45 -18.47
C HIS A 222 16.51 53.94 -18.33
N SER A 223 15.57 54.30 -17.43
CA SER A 223 15.19 55.69 -17.18
C SER A 223 15.43 56.20 -15.75
N ALA A 224 16.04 55.41 -14.85
CA ALA A 224 16.34 55.83 -13.49
C ALA A 224 17.79 55.52 -13.06
N ALA A 225 18.44 56.54 -12.51
CA ALA A 225 19.86 56.65 -12.19
C ALA A 225 20.43 55.54 -11.25
N PRO A 226 21.76 55.31 -11.26
CA PRO A 226 22.37 54.00 -10.96
C PRO A 226 22.74 53.76 -9.48
N TRP A 227 21.82 53.97 -8.54
CA TRP A 227 22.12 53.81 -7.09
C TRP A 227 21.37 52.67 -6.37
N ILE A 228 20.53 51.88 -7.07
CA ILE A 228 19.73 50.78 -6.46
C ILE A 228 20.10 49.38 -7.02
N SER A 229 21.20 49.26 -7.78
CA SER A 229 21.64 47.95 -8.30
C SER A 229 22.30 47.05 -7.24
N GLY A 230 22.81 47.60 -6.14
CA GLY A 230 23.50 46.82 -5.10
C GLY A 230 22.58 46.02 -4.17
N LEU A 231 21.35 46.49 -3.93
CA LEU A 231 20.45 45.90 -2.93
C LEU A 231 19.61 44.74 -3.49
N LEU A 232 19.32 44.75 -4.79
CA LEU A 232 18.51 43.71 -5.44
C LEU A 232 19.33 42.48 -5.86
N MET A 233 20.60 42.63 -6.22
CA MET A 233 21.50 41.48 -6.48
C MET A 233 21.80 40.68 -5.20
N GLY A 234 21.83 41.33 -4.03
CA GLY A 234 22.04 40.65 -2.74
C GLY A 234 20.87 39.77 -2.30
N VAL A 235 19.64 40.13 -2.64
CA VAL A 235 18.44 39.34 -2.29
C VAL A 235 18.29 38.10 -3.17
N VAL A 236 18.71 38.18 -4.44
CA VAL A 236 18.61 37.06 -5.39
C VAL A 236 19.75 36.04 -5.21
N ALA A 237 20.96 36.49 -4.85
CA ALA A 237 22.05 35.57 -4.52
C ALA A 237 21.85 34.86 -3.16
N GLY A 238 21.20 35.52 -2.19
CA GLY A 238 20.89 34.93 -0.88
C GLY A 238 19.81 33.84 -0.93
N SER A 239 18.79 33.98 -1.80
CA SER A 239 17.74 32.97 -1.93
C SER A 239 18.17 31.74 -2.74
N ALA A 240 19.08 31.90 -3.71
CA ALA A 240 19.61 30.79 -4.50
C ALA A 240 20.66 29.94 -3.74
N LEU A 241 21.40 30.51 -2.79
CA LEU A 241 22.35 29.76 -1.97
C LEU A 241 21.70 29.11 -0.73
N ALA A 242 20.61 29.68 -0.20
CA ALA A 242 19.86 29.05 0.88
C ALA A 242 19.10 27.79 0.42
N SER A 243 18.63 27.74 -0.82
CA SER A 243 17.92 26.55 -1.35
C SER A 243 18.83 25.35 -1.64
N VAL A 244 20.14 25.57 -1.86
CA VAL A 244 21.12 24.50 -2.09
C VAL A 244 21.72 23.96 -0.78
N LEU A 245 21.74 24.75 0.30
CA LEU A 245 22.31 24.33 1.59
C LEU A 245 21.32 23.60 2.52
N PHE A 246 20.01 23.70 2.28
CA PHE A 246 18.97 22.98 3.05
C PHE A 246 18.41 21.74 2.34
N SER A 247 19.06 21.28 1.26
CA SER A 247 18.66 20.09 0.50
C SER A 247 19.71 18.96 0.49
N LEU A 248 20.62 18.94 1.46
CA LEU A 248 21.50 17.81 1.79
C LEU A 248 21.08 17.12 3.08
#